data_AF-F6UMQ0-F1
#
_entry.id   AF-F6UMQ0-F1
#
_cell.length_a   1.000
_cell.length_b   1.000
_cell.length_c   1.000
_cell.angle_alpha   90.00
_cell.angle_beta   90.00
_cell.angle_gamma   90.00
#
_symmetry.space_group_name_H-M   'P 1'
#
loop_
_entity.id
_entity.type
_entity.pdbx_description
1 polymer ?
#
loop_
_entity_poly.entity_id
_entity_poly.type
_entity_poly.pdbx_seq_one_letter_code
_entity_poly.pdbx_strand_id
1 'polypeptide(L)'
;MLFVNFFSFTFLCVLYTGCDGKIITGLPGLESQVSFKQYADYVVVNKTHDRRLFYWFIESQSDPQNDPLVLWLNGGPGCSSFGGLLGEMGPFYVLPNITLGTNKYSWNKIANMIFLESPAGVGFSKSNNAQDYVTGDEQTASDSLEFLLNFFKSYPHFKDNEFWIAGESYAGHYIPTLTAKIVEHNSKTAENKINLKGLMIGNPLTYLTINNGGVTDYVYSHNLIANETYQGLKKYCNYTFPSGSGTAYN
;
A
#
# COMPACT_ATOMS: atom_id res chain seq x y z
N MET A 1 24.11 51.79 41.23
CA MET A 1 24.50 50.97 40.06
C MET A 1 24.29 49.52 40.42
N LEU A 2 23.11 48.97 40.13
CA LEU A 2 22.75 47.57 40.33
C LEU A 2 21.85 47.21 39.14
N PHE A 3 22.44 46.56 38.15
CA PHE A 3 21.74 46.07 36.97
C PHE A 3 21.01 44.77 37.33
N VAL A 4 19.68 44.76 37.22
CA VAL A 4 18.87 43.56 37.31
C VAL A 4 18.83 42.92 35.92
N ASN A 5 19.48 41.75 35.77
CA ASN A 5 19.44 40.95 34.55
C ASN A 5 18.09 40.23 34.46
N PHE A 6 17.28 40.61 33.48
CA PHE A 6 16.12 39.83 33.04
C PHE A 6 16.62 38.68 32.13
N PHE A 7 16.69 37.47 32.66
CA PHE A 7 16.78 36.27 31.82
C PHE A 7 15.39 35.97 31.25
N SER A 8 15.19 36.35 29.99
CA SER A 8 14.03 35.93 29.22
C SER A 8 14.20 34.45 28.86
N PHE A 9 13.45 33.57 29.52
CA PHE A 9 13.27 32.19 29.07
C PHE A 9 12.31 32.23 27.87
N THR A 10 12.87 32.36 26.67
CA THR A 10 12.13 32.07 25.44
C THR A 10 11.84 30.57 25.42
N PHE A 11 10.62 30.22 25.81
CA PHE A 11 10.05 28.90 25.63
C PHE A 11 9.94 28.67 24.11
N LEU A 12 10.94 28.04 23.51
CA LEU A 12 10.88 27.60 22.13
C LEU A 12 9.86 26.46 22.11
N CYS A 13 8.59 26.80 21.89
CA CYS A 13 7.56 25.83 21.56
C CYS A 13 7.97 25.30 20.17
N VAL A 14 8.72 24.19 20.15
CA VAL A 14 8.88 23.39 18.95
C VAL A 14 7.47 22.93 18.61
N LEU A 15 6.86 23.62 17.64
CA LEU A 15 5.66 23.13 16.97
C LEU A 15 6.09 21.82 16.31
N TYR A 16 5.92 20.71 17.01
CA TYR A 16 5.77 19.43 16.35
C TYR A 16 4.56 19.61 15.45
N THR A 17 4.82 19.80 14.15
CA THR A 17 3.81 19.62 13.12
C THR A 17 3.25 18.22 13.34
N GLY A 18 2.07 18.14 13.96
CA GLY A 18 1.37 16.89 14.13
C GLY A 18 1.12 16.27 12.75
N CYS A 19 0.92 14.95 12.73
CA CYS A 19 0.48 14.26 11.51
C CYS A 19 -0.79 14.93 10.98
N ASP A 20 -0.83 15.26 9.68
CA ASP A 20 -2.04 15.88 9.09
C ASP A 20 -3.19 14.88 8.91
N GLY A 21 -2.93 13.58 9.01
CA GLY A 21 -3.97 12.56 8.87
C GLY A 21 -4.92 12.49 10.05
N LYS A 22 -6.16 12.07 9.79
CA LYS A 22 -7.19 11.92 10.83
C LYS A 22 -6.89 10.71 11.71
N ILE A 23 -6.58 10.98 12.97
CA ILE A 23 -6.39 9.94 13.98
C ILE A 23 -7.70 9.19 14.24
N ILE A 24 -7.61 7.87 14.30
CA ILE A 24 -8.72 7.00 14.72
C ILE A 24 -8.60 6.79 16.23
N THR A 25 -9.53 7.36 16.99
CA THR A 25 -9.56 7.26 18.47
C THR A 25 -10.33 6.03 18.97
N GLY A 26 -11.04 5.33 18.08
CA GLY A 26 -11.77 4.11 18.39
C GLY A 26 -12.36 3.49 17.13
N LEU A 27 -12.49 2.16 17.14
CA LEU A 27 -13.15 1.40 16.08
C LEU A 27 -14.41 0.74 16.63
N PRO A 28 -15.56 0.83 15.92
CA PRO A 28 -16.72 0.03 16.25
C PRO A 28 -16.37 -1.45 16.33
N GLY A 29 -16.84 -2.13 17.36
CA GLY A 29 -16.59 -3.56 17.57
C GLY A 29 -15.24 -3.91 18.23
N LEU A 30 -14.36 -2.93 18.47
CA LEU A 30 -13.13 -3.15 19.26
C LEU A 30 -13.39 -2.88 20.75
N GLU A 31 -13.32 -3.93 21.58
CA GLU A 31 -13.69 -3.83 23.00
C GLU A 31 -12.63 -3.12 23.86
N SER A 32 -11.37 -3.16 23.46
CA SER A 32 -10.24 -2.59 24.22
C SER A 32 -9.45 -1.59 23.40
N GLN A 33 -9.00 -0.51 24.04
CA GLN A 33 -8.08 0.45 23.43
C GLN A 33 -6.76 -0.23 23.02
N VAL A 34 -6.21 0.19 21.89
CA VAL A 34 -4.90 -0.28 21.41
C VAL A 34 -3.78 0.62 21.88
N SER A 35 -2.56 0.06 21.96
CA SER A 35 -1.36 0.76 22.40
C SER A 35 -0.62 1.52 21.29
N PHE A 36 -1.10 1.43 20.04
CA PHE A 36 -0.49 2.04 18.86
C PHE A 36 -1.48 3.00 18.20
N LYS A 37 -0.96 4.02 17.50
CA LYS A 37 -1.82 4.96 16.77
C LYS A 37 -2.18 4.41 15.40
N GLN A 38 -3.31 4.88 14.90
CA GLN A 38 -3.77 4.59 13.57
C GLN A 38 -4.50 5.80 13.00
N TYR A 39 -4.40 5.95 11.70
CA TYR A 39 -4.87 7.10 10.94
C TYR A 39 -5.56 6.59 9.69
N ALA A 40 -6.64 7.25 9.28
CA ALA A 40 -7.22 7.00 7.98
C ALA A 40 -7.70 8.30 7.34
N ASP A 41 -7.26 8.55 6.12
CA ASP A 41 -7.65 9.74 5.38
C ASP A 41 -7.45 9.55 3.88
N TYR A 42 -7.73 10.62 3.14
CA TYR A 42 -7.48 10.73 1.72
C TYR A 42 -6.24 11.55 1.41
N VAL A 43 -5.48 11.11 0.42
CA VAL A 43 -4.45 11.93 -0.23
C VAL A 43 -4.90 12.24 -1.65
N VAL A 44 -4.87 13.52 -2.03
CA VAL A 44 -5.15 13.96 -3.39
C VAL A 44 -3.93 13.67 -4.27
N VAL A 45 -4.11 12.87 -5.31
CA VAL A 45 -3.06 12.49 -6.28
C VAL A 45 -3.24 13.19 -7.64
N ASN A 46 -4.44 13.73 -7.91
CA ASN A 46 -4.67 14.62 -9.03
C ASN A 46 -5.66 15.72 -8.63
N LYS A 47 -5.21 16.98 -8.63
CA LYS A 47 -6.04 18.12 -8.23
C LYS A 47 -7.13 18.45 -9.25
N THR A 48 -6.87 18.25 -10.54
CA THR A 48 -7.79 18.61 -11.63
C THR A 48 -9.07 17.77 -11.58
N HIS A 49 -8.94 16.46 -11.35
CA HIS A 49 -10.08 15.54 -11.25
C HIS A 49 -10.49 15.25 -9.80
N ASP A 50 -9.84 15.89 -8.83
CA ASP A 50 -9.95 15.57 -7.40
C ASP A 50 -9.80 14.06 -7.13
N ARG A 51 -8.85 13.43 -7.81
CA ARG A 51 -8.56 12.01 -7.64
C ARG A 51 -7.85 11.81 -6.30
N ARG A 52 -8.42 10.96 -5.45
CA ARG A 52 -8.02 10.73 -4.07
C ARG A 52 -7.84 9.26 -3.79
N LEU A 53 -6.71 8.90 -3.19
CA LEU A 53 -6.48 7.56 -2.66
C LEU A 53 -6.69 7.57 -1.14
N PHE A 54 -7.49 6.61 -0.67
CA PHE A 54 -7.74 6.36 0.74
C PHE A 54 -6.68 5.41 1.29
N TYR A 55 -6.20 5.70 2.50
CA TYR A 55 -5.26 4.83 3.20
C TYR A 55 -5.69 4.62 4.63
N TRP A 56 -5.26 3.50 5.19
CA TRP A 56 -5.24 3.25 6.62
C TRP A 56 -3.79 3.03 7.04
N PHE A 57 -3.26 3.98 7.80
CA PHE A 57 -1.91 3.93 8.35
C PHE A 57 -1.96 3.47 9.81
N ILE A 58 -1.13 2.50 10.16
CA ILE A 58 -1.08 1.90 11.49
C ILE A 58 0.37 1.89 11.96
N GLU A 59 0.65 2.60 13.05
CA GLU A 59 1.98 2.66 13.63
C GLU A 59 2.43 1.30 14.19
N SER A 60 3.74 1.12 14.30
CA SER A 60 4.34 -0.05 14.93
C SER A 60 3.87 -0.21 16.38
N GLN A 61 3.82 -1.44 16.88
CA GLN A 61 3.58 -1.73 18.30
C GLN A 61 4.89 -1.69 19.12
N SER A 62 6.05 -1.67 18.45
CA SER A 62 7.37 -1.70 19.09
C SER A 62 7.96 -0.29 19.20
N ASP A 63 8.59 0.23 18.15
CA ASP A 63 9.18 1.57 18.13
C ASP A 63 8.78 2.30 16.84
N PRO A 64 7.58 2.92 16.80
CA PRO A 64 7.09 3.62 15.62
C PRO A 64 8.08 4.59 15.00
N GLN A 65 8.90 5.27 15.81
CA GLN A 65 9.80 6.30 15.31
C GLN A 65 10.96 5.70 14.50
N ASN A 66 11.43 4.52 14.87
CA ASN A 66 12.62 3.90 14.26
C ASN A 66 12.31 2.67 13.40
N ASP A 67 11.16 2.03 13.62
CA ASP A 67 10.77 0.84 12.88
C ASP A 67 10.50 1.17 11.39
N PRO A 68 10.69 0.20 10.47
CA PRO A 68 10.46 0.41 9.05
C PRO A 68 9.04 0.87 8.73
N LEU A 69 8.91 1.64 7.65
CA LEU A 69 7.63 1.99 7.04
C LEU A 69 7.38 1.09 5.83
N VAL A 70 6.24 0.38 5.84
CA VAL A 70 5.90 -0.61 4.82
C VAL A 70 4.60 -0.19 4.15
N LEU A 71 4.64 0.04 2.84
CA LEU A 71 3.44 0.15 2.01
C LEU A 71 2.96 -1.26 1.64
N TRP A 72 1.69 -1.57 1.94
CA TRP A 72 1.03 -2.80 1.53
C TRP A 72 0.02 -2.56 0.41
N LEU A 73 0.08 -3.40 -0.64
CA LEU A 73 -0.80 -3.38 -1.81
C LEU A 73 -1.38 -4.78 -2.09
N ASN A 74 -2.70 -4.95 -1.99
CA ASN A 74 -3.36 -6.12 -2.61
C ASN A 74 -3.46 -5.93 -4.14
N GLY A 75 -3.72 -7.04 -4.86
CA GLY A 75 -3.75 -7.08 -6.32
C GLY A 75 -5.16 -6.91 -6.94
N GLY A 76 -5.59 -7.91 -7.71
CA GLY A 76 -6.85 -7.92 -8.45
C GLY A 76 -6.62 -8.05 -9.96
N PRO A 77 -6.45 -6.94 -10.72
CA PRO A 77 -6.41 -5.53 -10.30
C PRO A 77 -7.76 -5.02 -9.76
N GLY A 78 -7.72 -4.01 -8.89
CA GLY A 78 -8.94 -3.36 -8.34
C GLY A 78 -9.45 -3.92 -7.01
N CYS A 79 -8.69 -4.81 -6.35
CA CYS A 79 -9.04 -5.28 -5.02
C CYS A 79 -8.51 -4.31 -3.95
N SER A 80 -9.26 -4.15 -2.85
CA SER A 80 -8.86 -3.28 -1.74
C SER A 80 -7.72 -3.90 -0.93
N SER A 81 -6.75 -3.06 -0.55
CA SER A 81 -5.69 -3.41 0.40
C SER A 81 -6.20 -3.67 1.82
N PHE A 82 -7.49 -3.41 2.07
CA PHE A 82 -8.11 -3.79 3.35
C PHE A 82 -8.43 -5.28 3.42
N GLY A 83 -8.36 -6.01 2.30
CA GLY A 83 -8.24 -7.47 2.32
C GLY A 83 -7.04 -7.90 3.15
N GLY A 84 -5.87 -7.33 2.89
CA GLY A 84 -4.66 -7.57 3.68
C GLY A 84 -4.75 -7.06 5.11
N LEU A 85 -5.38 -5.91 5.32
CA LEU A 85 -5.57 -5.36 6.66
C LEU A 85 -6.45 -6.26 7.54
N LEU A 86 -7.65 -6.61 7.08
CA LEU A 86 -8.68 -7.24 7.93
C LEU A 86 -8.76 -8.77 7.76
N GLY A 87 -8.16 -9.32 6.70
CA GLY A 87 -8.20 -10.74 6.37
C GLY A 87 -6.85 -11.46 6.45
N GLU A 88 -5.73 -10.73 6.50
CA GLU A 88 -4.39 -11.34 6.43
C GLU A 88 -3.49 -10.93 7.61
N MET A 89 -2.92 -9.72 7.57
CA MET A 89 -1.76 -9.34 8.39
C MET A 89 -1.94 -8.08 9.24
N GLY A 90 -3.08 -7.39 9.13
CA GLY A 90 -3.35 -6.25 10.00
C GLY A 90 -3.60 -6.67 11.46
N PRO A 91 -3.69 -5.67 12.36
CA PRO A 91 -3.81 -5.91 13.79
C PRO A 91 -5.16 -6.48 14.22
N PHE A 92 -6.17 -6.40 13.35
CA PHE A 92 -7.52 -6.84 13.64
C PHE A 92 -8.09 -7.71 12.53
N TYR A 93 -9.04 -8.56 12.89
CA TYR A 93 -9.88 -9.29 11.95
C TYR A 93 -11.34 -9.22 12.39
N VAL A 94 -12.27 -9.29 11.44
CA VAL A 94 -13.70 -9.20 11.70
C VAL A 94 -14.24 -10.57 12.15
N LEU A 95 -14.88 -10.62 13.31
CA LEU A 95 -15.53 -11.80 13.85
C LEU A 95 -16.96 -11.96 13.30
N PRO A 96 -17.57 -13.16 13.36
CA PRO A 96 -18.94 -13.39 12.87
C PRO A 96 -20.02 -12.52 13.53
N ASN A 97 -19.78 -12.06 14.77
CA ASN A 97 -20.66 -11.15 15.50
C ASN A 97 -20.39 -9.65 15.19
N ILE A 98 -19.59 -9.35 14.16
CA ILE A 98 -19.25 -7.99 13.71
C ILE A 98 -18.36 -7.23 14.72
N THR A 99 -17.77 -7.91 15.70
CA THR A 99 -16.72 -7.36 16.57
C THR A 99 -15.33 -7.56 15.95
N LEU A 100 -14.31 -6.90 16.50
CA LEU A 100 -12.93 -7.01 16.06
C LEU A 100 -12.13 -7.88 17.02
N GLY A 101 -11.58 -8.98 16.49
CA GLY A 101 -10.56 -9.78 17.17
C GLY A 101 -9.15 -9.20 16.94
N THR A 102 -8.19 -9.52 17.80
CA THR A 102 -6.80 -9.06 17.67
C THR A 102 -5.90 -10.12 17.04
N ASN A 103 -5.07 -9.71 16.08
CA ASN A 103 -4.14 -10.59 15.39
C ASN A 103 -2.77 -10.62 16.10
N LYS A 104 -2.46 -11.73 16.77
CA LYS A 104 -1.16 -11.92 17.45
C LYS A 104 0.04 -11.99 16.49
N TYR A 105 -0.18 -12.17 15.19
CA TYR A 105 0.85 -12.23 14.15
C TYR A 105 0.83 -11.01 13.23
N SER A 106 0.19 -9.91 13.65
CA SER A 106 0.15 -8.72 12.82
C SER A 106 1.55 -8.20 12.50
N TRP A 107 1.74 -7.78 11.25
CA TRP A 107 2.99 -7.20 10.80
C TRP A 107 3.29 -5.86 11.47
N ASN A 108 2.26 -5.14 11.93
CA ASN A 108 2.50 -3.88 12.65
C ASN A 108 3.18 -4.08 14.01
N LYS A 109 3.47 -5.32 14.44
CA LYS A 109 4.29 -5.56 15.63
C LYS A 109 5.73 -5.05 15.50
N ILE A 110 6.25 -4.94 14.29
CA ILE A 110 7.65 -4.57 14.01
C ILE A 110 7.79 -3.54 12.88
N ALA A 111 6.68 -2.97 12.41
CA ALA A 111 6.66 -2.07 11.26
C ALA A 111 5.48 -1.10 11.33
N ASN A 112 5.68 0.08 10.76
CA ASN A 112 4.63 1.03 10.49
C ASN A 112 3.99 0.65 9.13
N MET A 113 2.70 0.34 9.12
CA MET A 113 2.02 -0.26 7.96
C MET A 113 1.07 0.74 7.30
N ILE A 114 1.24 0.99 6.00
CA ILE A 114 0.31 1.76 5.17
C ILE A 114 -0.47 0.78 4.30
N PHE A 115 -1.77 0.65 4.52
CA PHE A 115 -2.67 -0.09 3.63
C PHE A 115 -3.33 0.91 2.67
N LEU A 116 -2.95 0.86 1.40
CA LEU A 116 -3.39 1.84 0.39
C LEU A 116 -4.44 1.22 -0.54
N GLU A 117 -5.62 1.82 -0.62
CA GLU A 117 -6.62 1.44 -1.61
C GLU A 117 -6.29 2.13 -2.95
N SER A 118 -5.77 1.36 -3.92
CA SER A 118 -5.31 1.85 -5.21
C SER A 118 -5.69 0.87 -6.31
N PRO A 119 -6.06 1.32 -7.52
CA PRO A 119 -6.20 2.72 -7.96
C PRO A 119 -7.48 3.42 -7.43
N ALA A 120 -7.74 4.66 -7.87
CA ALA A 120 -9.02 5.32 -7.61
C ALA A 120 -10.20 4.47 -8.12
N GLY A 121 -11.27 4.40 -7.33
CA GLY A 121 -12.41 3.50 -7.55
C GLY A 121 -12.35 2.23 -6.69
N VAL A 122 -11.17 1.88 -6.16
CA VAL A 122 -11.02 0.76 -5.21
C VAL A 122 -11.44 1.21 -3.81
N GLY A 123 -12.38 0.47 -3.22
CA GLY A 123 -12.84 0.70 -1.84
C GLY A 123 -13.36 2.13 -1.64
N PHE A 124 -12.69 2.90 -0.79
CA PHE A 124 -13.04 4.28 -0.50
C PHE A 124 -12.34 5.29 -1.42
N SER A 125 -11.31 4.90 -2.18
CA SER A 125 -10.61 5.75 -3.15
C SER A 125 -11.51 6.16 -4.30
N LYS A 126 -11.38 7.41 -4.78
CA LYS A 126 -12.38 8.00 -5.70
C LYS A 126 -11.81 9.08 -6.61
N SER A 127 -12.56 9.41 -7.66
CA SER A 127 -12.34 10.57 -8.53
C SER A 127 -13.68 11.23 -8.86
N ASN A 128 -13.66 12.54 -9.13
CA ASN A 128 -14.83 13.25 -9.65
C ASN A 128 -14.97 13.08 -11.18
N ASN A 129 -13.98 12.49 -11.86
CA ASN A 129 -14.05 12.17 -13.28
C ASN A 129 -14.21 10.66 -13.49
N ALA A 130 -15.31 10.24 -14.14
CA ALA A 130 -15.58 8.83 -14.41
C ALA A 130 -14.53 8.16 -15.30
N GLN A 131 -13.80 8.92 -16.13
CA GLN A 131 -12.75 8.37 -16.99
C GLN A 131 -11.50 7.94 -16.21
N ASP A 132 -11.32 8.44 -14.98
CA ASP A 132 -10.18 8.03 -14.13
C ASP A 132 -10.30 6.57 -13.63
N TYR A 133 -11.48 5.95 -13.78
CA TYR A 133 -11.70 4.54 -13.43
C TYR A 133 -11.27 3.59 -14.56
N VAL A 134 -11.02 4.10 -15.76
CA VAL A 134 -10.35 3.37 -16.85
C VAL A 134 -8.86 3.66 -16.73
N THR A 135 -8.14 2.77 -16.06
CA THR A 135 -6.75 2.99 -15.66
C THR A 135 -5.87 1.77 -15.97
N GLY A 136 -4.56 1.91 -15.79
CA GLY A 136 -3.59 0.84 -16.00
C GLY A 136 -2.35 1.00 -15.14
N ASP A 137 -1.39 0.10 -15.33
CA ASP A 137 -0.19 -0.02 -14.50
C ASP A 137 0.58 1.31 -14.37
N GLU A 138 0.76 2.04 -15.48
CA GLU A 138 1.56 3.28 -15.51
C GLU A 138 0.89 4.44 -14.74
N GLN A 139 -0.43 4.61 -14.90
CA GLN A 139 -1.18 5.63 -14.17
C GLN A 139 -1.26 5.28 -12.68
N THR A 140 -1.51 4.00 -12.36
CA THR A 140 -1.58 3.50 -10.98
C THR A 140 -0.25 3.70 -10.25
N ALA A 141 0.88 3.42 -10.91
CA ALA A 141 2.20 3.64 -10.35
C ALA A 141 2.50 5.15 -10.16
N SER A 142 2.08 6.00 -11.11
CA SER A 142 2.26 7.45 -11.01
C SER A 142 1.46 8.05 -9.86
N ASP A 143 0.20 7.66 -9.72
CA ASP A 143 -0.67 8.10 -8.63
C ASP A 143 -0.18 7.59 -7.27
N SER A 144 0.35 6.37 -7.21
CA SER A 144 0.91 5.80 -5.99
C SER A 144 2.22 6.50 -5.58
N LEU A 145 3.04 6.95 -6.53
CA LEU A 145 4.20 7.81 -6.22
C LEU A 145 3.74 9.16 -5.67
N GLU A 146 2.79 9.83 -6.32
CA GLU A 146 2.26 11.12 -5.85
C GLU A 146 1.62 10.97 -4.46
N PHE A 147 0.93 9.85 -4.21
CA PHE A 147 0.44 9.48 -2.88
C PHE A 147 1.58 9.47 -1.86
N LEU A 148 2.68 8.75 -2.12
CA LEU A 148 3.80 8.66 -1.18
C LEU A 148 4.44 10.01 -0.93
N LEU A 149 4.66 10.81 -1.99
CA LEU A 149 5.25 12.14 -1.86
C LEU A 149 4.39 13.08 -0.99
N ASN A 150 3.06 12.97 -1.09
CA ASN A 150 2.14 13.74 -0.25
C ASN A 150 1.97 13.14 1.15
N PHE A 151 2.01 11.81 1.28
CA PHE A 151 2.03 11.12 2.57
C PHE A 151 3.24 11.57 3.41
N PHE A 152 4.45 11.56 2.86
CA PHE A 152 5.64 12.02 3.59
C PHE A 152 5.63 13.51 3.94
N LYS A 153 4.83 14.34 3.25
CA LYS A 153 4.62 15.74 3.67
C LYS A 153 3.74 15.82 4.92
N SER A 154 2.68 15.02 4.97
CA SER A 154 1.78 14.92 6.13
C SER A 154 2.38 14.18 7.33
N TYR A 155 3.41 13.36 7.07
CA TYR A 155 4.07 12.51 8.05
C TYR A 155 5.62 12.68 7.98
N PRO A 156 6.15 13.89 8.21
CA PRO A 156 7.55 14.19 7.93
C PRO A 156 8.56 13.43 8.80
N HIS A 157 8.14 12.96 9.98
CA HIS A 157 8.96 12.18 10.90
C HIS A 157 9.24 10.76 10.38
N PHE A 158 8.47 10.26 9.41
CA PHE A 158 8.73 8.95 8.80
C PHE A 158 9.67 9.00 7.59
N LYS A 159 10.15 10.20 7.20
CA LYS A 159 10.94 10.40 5.98
C LYS A 159 12.27 9.64 5.98
N ASP A 160 12.87 9.49 7.16
CA ASP A 160 14.18 8.83 7.33
C ASP A 160 14.05 7.34 7.62
N ASN A 161 12.85 6.84 7.96
CA ASN A 161 12.60 5.42 8.20
C ASN A 161 12.93 4.60 6.94
N GLU A 162 13.37 3.36 7.15
CA GLU A 162 13.52 2.42 6.06
C GLU A 162 12.16 2.20 5.38
N PHE A 163 12.08 2.46 4.08
CA PHE A 163 10.84 2.29 3.33
C PHE A 163 10.86 1.00 2.52
N TRP A 164 9.81 0.20 2.67
CA TRP A 164 9.61 -1.06 1.97
C TRP A 164 8.26 -1.06 1.26
N ILE A 165 8.17 -1.78 0.15
CA ILE A 165 6.92 -2.00 -0.56
C ILE A 165 6.62 -3.50 -0.57
N ALA A 166 5.48 -3.88 -0.03
CA ALA A 166 5.02 -5.25 0.04
C ALA A 166 3.62 -5.40 -0.58
N GLY A 167 3.27 -6.60 -1.02
CA GLY A 167 1.94 -6.86 -1.55
C GLY A 167 1.81 -8.24 -2.17
N GLU A 168 0.67 -8.50 -2.80
CA GLU A 168 0.34 -9.82 -3.33
C GLU A 168 -0.39 -9.80 -4.69
N SER A 169 -0.37 -10.96 -5.37
CA SER A 169 -1.15 -11.19 -6.59
C SER A 169 -0.77 -10.20 -7.72
N TYR A 170 -1.72 -9.44 -8.27
CA TYR A 170 -1.45 -8.41 -9.28
C TYR A 170 -0.55 -7.27 -8.78
N ALA A 171 -0.29 -7.16 -7.47
CA ALA A 171 0.77 -6.29 -6.96
C ALA A 171 2.17 -6.69 -7.47
N GLY A 172 2.32 -7.89 -8.07
CA GLY A 172 3.44 -8.26 -8.93
C GLY A 172 3.71 -7.29 -10.09
N HIS A 173 2.70 -6.52 -10.53
CA HIS A 173 2.84 -5.41 -11.47
C HIS A 173 2.95 -4.06 -10.76
N TYR A 174 2.14 -3.82 -9.73
CA TYR A 174 2.12 -2.53 -9.02
C TYR A 174 3.45 -2.21 -8.34
N ILE A 175 4.06 -3.19 -7.67
CA ILE A 175 5.24 -2.97 -6.84
C ILE A 175 6.48 -2.68 -7.69
N PRO A 176 6.81 -3.46 -8.75
CA PRO A 176 7.96 -3.15 -9.58
C PRO A 176 7.81 -1.83 -10.35
N THR A 177 6.61 -1.51 -10.85
CA THR A 177 6.36 -0.25 -11.58
C THR A 177 6.44 0.97 -10.66
N LEU A 178 5.86 0.91 -9.46
CA LEU A 178 6.02 1.95 -8.44
C LEU A 178 7.49 2.09 -8.00
N THR A 179 8.17 0.97 -7.77
CA THR A 179 9.59 0.96 -7.41
C THR A 179 10.44 1.68 -8.47
N ALA A 180 10.21 1.39 -9.76
CA ALA A 180 10.90 2.06 -10.86
C ALA A 180 10.69 3.57 -10.82
N LYS A 181 9.45 4.02 -10.59
CA LYS A 181 9.13 5.47 -10.46
C LYS A 181 9.80 6.12 -9.25
N ILE A 182 9.88 5.43 -8.11
CA ILE A 182 10.59 5.95 -6.93
C ILE A 182 12.10 6.08 -7.20
N VAL A 183 12.71 5.07 -7.83
CA VAL A 183 14.13 5.12 -8.21
C VAL A 183 14.40 6.26 -9.18
N GLU A 184 13.54 6.43 -10.19
CA GLU A 184 13.62 7.53 -11.14
C GLU A 184 13.48 8.89 -10.44
N HIS A 185 12.48 9.07 -9.58
CA HIS A 185 12.29 10.27 -8.77
C HIS A 185 13.53 10.58 -7.92
N ASN A 186 14.01 9.60 -7.15
CA ASN A 186 15.18 9.74 -6.30
C ASN A 186 16.47 10.08 -7.07
N SER A 187 16.56 9.72 -8.35
CA SER A 187 17.70 10.08 -9.21
C SER A 187 17.67 11.55 -9.66
N LYS A 188 16.50 12.19 -9.68
CA LYS A 188 16.28 13.55 -10.19
C LYS A 188 16.32 14.63 -9.11
N THR A 189 16.26 14.27 -7.84
CA THR A 189 16.25 15.23 -6.73
C THR A 189 17.13 14.79 -5.57
N ALA A 190 17.81 15.74 -4.92
CA ALA A 190 18.47 15.52 -3.63
C ALA A 190 17.49 15.67 -2.46
N GLU A 191 16.40 16.40 -2.67
CA GLU A 191 15.35 16.68 -1.68
C GLU A 191 14.19 15.69 -1.81
N ASN A 192 13.51 15.38 -0.70
CA ASN A 192 12.32 14.51 -0.68
C ASN A 192 12.54 13.15 -1.34
N LYS A 193 13.75 12.59 -1.17
CA LYS A 193 14.00 11.19 -1.50
C LYS A 193 13.22 10.29 -0.56
N ILE A 194 12.73 9.19 -1.11
CA ILE A 194 12.14 8.10 -0.34
C ILE A 194 13.28 7.11 -0.02
N ASN A 195 13.49 6.79 1.27
CA ASN A 195 14.53 5.87 1.73
C ASN A 195 14.19 4.39 1.43
N LEU A 196 13.97 4.08 0.15
CA LEU A 196 13.59 2.75 -0.33
C LEU A 196 14.71 1.74 -0.08
N LYS A 197 14.40 0.67 0.66
CA LYS A 197 15.34 -0.42 0.99
C LYS A 197 15.10 -1.69 0.22
N GLY A 198 13.83 -1.98 -0.12
CA GLY A 198 13.50 -3.19 -0.86
C GLY A 198 12.02 -3.37 -1.09
N LEU A 199 11.70 -4.51 -1.67
CA LEU A 199 10.35 -4.93 -1.98
C LEU A 199 10.13 -6.42 -1.67
N MET A 200 8.88 -6.78 -1.39
CA MET A 200 8.44 -8.17 -1.16
C MET A 200 7.14 -8.40 -1.93
N ILE A 201 7.00 -9.53 -2.62
CA ILE A 201 5.75 -9.83 -3.33
C ILE A 201 5.33 -11.29 -3.09
N GLY A 202 4.16 -11.48 -2.50
CA GLY A 202 3.54 -12.79 -2.26
C GLY A 202 2.73 -13.25 -3.48
N ASN A 203 2.97 -14.48 -3.92
CA ASN A 203 2.23 -15.11 -5.04
C ASN A 203 1.99 -14.19 -6.25
N PRO A 204 3.04 -13.54 -6.80
CA PRO A 204 2.89 -12.48 -7.78
C PRO A 204 2.47 -12.98 -9.16
N LEU A 205 1.64 -12.20 -9.85
CA LEU A 205 1.62 -12.23 -11.30
C LEU A 205 2.83 -11.45 -11.83
N THR A 206 3.77 -12.13 -12.50
CA THR A 206 4.99 -11.50 -13.04
C THR A 206 5.06 -11.57 -14.56
N TYR A 207 4.97 -12.77 -15.12
CA TYR A 207 5.00 -13.02 -16.55
C TYR A 207 3.93 -14.04 -16.93
N LEU A 208 2.90 -13.55 -17.63
CA LEU A 208 1.68 -14.31 -17.91
C LEU A 208 1.93 -15.64 -18.62
N THR A 209 2.89 -15.70 -19.56
CA THR A 209 3.20 -16.95 -20.27
C THR A 209 3.68 -18.04 -19.32
N ILE A 210 4.59 -17.70 -18.41
CA ILE A 210 5.10 -18.66 -17.41
C ILE A 210 4.01 -18.95 -16.38
N ASN A 211 3.28 -17.93 -15.92
CA ASN A 211 2.22 -18.09 -14.93
C ASN A 211 1.12 -19.04 -15.42
N ASN A 212 0.59 -18.83 -16.63
CA ASN A 212 -0.52 -19.63 -17.15
C ASN A 212 -0.11 -21.07 -17.48
N GLY A 213 1.11 -21.26 -17.99
CA GLY A 213 1.69 -22.60 -18.16
C GLY A 213 1.85 -23.30 -16.80
N GLY A 214 2.41 -22.59 -15.81
CA GLY A 214 2.59 -23.09 -14.45
C GLY A 214 1.27 -23.44 -13.76
N VAL A 215 0.23 -22.62 -13.90
CA VAL A 215 -1.13 -22.93 -13.39
C VAL A 215 -1.66 -24.20 -14.04
N THR A 216 -1.50 -24.36 -15.35
CA THR A 216 -1.94 -25.57 -16.07
C THR A 216 -1.24 -26.82 -15.54
N ASP A 217 0.08 -26.77 -15.36
CA ASP A 217 0.86 -27.88 -14.81
C ASP A 217 0.53 -28.13 -13.32
N TYR A 218 0.24 -27.08 -12.55
CA TYR A 218 -0.16 -27.17 -11.13
C TYR A 218 -1.49 -27.89 -10.97
N VAL A 219 -2.55 -27.48 -11.68
CA VAL A 219 -3.88 -28.10 -11.52
C VAL A 219 -3.89 -29.56 -11.98
N TYR A 220 -3.08 -29.91 -12.97
CA TYR A 220 -2.92 -31.30 -13.39
C TYR A 220 -2.15 -32.14 -12.35
N SER A 221 -0.99 -31.66 -11.89
CA SER A 221 -0.17 -32.37 -10.90
C SER A 221 -0.85 -32.56 -9.54
N HIS A 222 -1.88 -31.75 -9.24
CA HIS A 222 -2.70 -31.86 -8.04
C HIS A 222 -4.02 -32.62 -8.26
N ASN A 223 -4.17 -33.33 -9.38
CA ASN A 223 -5.35 -34.12 -9.74
C ASN A 223 -6.67 -33.31 -9.72
N LEU A 224 -6.62 -32.01 -10.01
CA LEU A 224 -7.81 -31.16 -10.09
C LEU A 224 -8.47 -31.23 -11.47
N ILE A 225 -7.75 -31.72 -12.49
CA ILE A 225 -8.26 -31.92 -13.85
C ILE A 225 -7.84 -33.29 -14.40
N ALA A 226 -8.61 -33.81 -15.35
CA ALA A 226 -8.30 -35.05 -16.05
C ALA A 226 -7.14 -34.85 -17.05
N ASN A 227 -6.45 -35.94 -17.40
CA ASN A 227 -5.36 -35.92 -18.38
C ASN A 227 -5.84 -35.40 -19.75
N GLU A 228 -7.06 -35.74 -20.17
CA GLU A 228 -7.64 -35.26 -21.43
C GLU A 228 -7.76 -33.73 -21.43
N THR A 229 -8.18 -33.13 -20.31
CA THR A 229 -8.25 -31.68 -20.14
C THR A 229 -6.84 -31.07 -20.18
N TYR A 230 -5.87 -31.67 -19.50
CA TYR A 230 -4.49 -31.18 -19.49
C TYR A 230 -3.87 -31.18 -20.91
N GLN A 231 -3.99 -32.28 -21.64
CA GLN A 231 -3.52 -32.36 -23.03
C GLN A 231 -4.24 -31.35 -23.93
N GLY A 232 -5.55 -31.14 -23.71
CA GLY A 232 -6.32 -30.10 -24.40
C GLY A 232 -5.78 -28.69 -24.15
N LEU A 233 -5.53 -28.32 -22.89
CA LEU A 233 -4.97 -27.03 -22.52
C LEU A 233 -3.58 -26.81 -23.18
N LYS A 234 -2.68 -27.79 -23.10
CA LYS A 234 -1.34 -27.71 -23.70
C LYS A 234 -1.38 -27.58 -25.23
N LYS A 235 -2.41 -28.12 -25.88
CA LYS A 235 -2.56 -28.11 -27.35
C LYS A 235 -3.23 -26.85 -27.88
N TYR A 236 -4.27 -26.36 -27.21
CA TYR A 236 -5.15 -25.33 -27.74
C TYR A 236 -5.00 -23.97 -27.08
N CYS A 237 -4.44 -23.88 -25.87
CA CYS A 237 -4.22 -22.60 -25.22
C CYS A 237 -2.87 -22.00 -25.62
N ASN A 238 -2.90 -20.78 -26.17
CA ASN A 238 -1.69 -19.98 -26.30
C ASN A 238 -1.50 -19.16 -25.02
N TYR A 239 -0.40 -19.41 -24.31
CA TYR A 239 -0.09 -18.70 -23.07
C TYR A 239 0.63 -17.36 -23.31
N THR A 240 1.05 -17.05 -24.54
CA THR A 240 1.69 -15.76 -24.87
C THR A 240 0.67 -14.65 -25.05
N PHE A 241 1.03 -13.41 -24.69
CA PHE A 241 0.30 -12.22 -25.10
C PHE A 241 0.17 -12.14 -26.63
N PRO A 242 -0.94 -11.62 -27.18
CA PRO A 242 -0.92 -11.07 -28.52
C PRO A 242 0.11 -9.92 -28.55
N SER A 243 1.19 -10.10 -29.30
CA SER A 243 2.18 -9.08 -29.57
C SER A 243 1.48 -7.87 -30.22
N GLY A 244 1.23 -6.80 -29.46
CA GLY A 244 0.67 -5.56 -30.02
C GLY A 244 -0.35 -4.79 -29.19
N SER A 245 -0.66 -5.17 -27.95
CA SER A 245 -1.53 -4.35 -27.09
C SER A 245 -0.76 -3.83 -25.88
N GLY A 246 -0.24 -2.61 -25.99
CA GLY A 246 0.19 -1.79 -24.85
C GLY A 246 -0.97 -1.34 -23.96
N THR A 247 -1.99 -2.19 -23.81
CA THR A 247 -3.18 -1.95 -23.01
C THR A 247 -3.33 -3.17 -22.11
N ALA A 248 -2.81 -3.04 -20.90
CA ALA A 248 -3.21 -3.87 -19.78
C ALA A 248 -4.74 -3.81 -19.68
N TYR A 249 -5.39 -4.97 -19.57
CA TYR A 249 -6.77 -5.20 -19.13
C TYR A 249 -7.74 -4.01 -19.31
N ASN A 250 -8.52 -4.02 -20.39
CA ASN A 250 -9.75 -3.21 -20.50
C ASN A 250 -10.81 -3.69 -19.50
#